data_AF-A0AAE1XV53-F1
#
_entry.id   AF-A0AAE1XV53-F1
#
_cell.length_a   1.000
_cell.length_b   1.000
_cell.length_c   1.000
_cell.angle_alpha   90.00
_cell.angle_beta   90.00
_cell.angle_gamma   90.00
#
_symmetry.space_group_name_H-M   'P 1'
#
loop_
_entity.id
_entity.type
_entity.pdbx_description
1 polymer ?
#
loop_
_entity_poly.entity_id
_entity_poly.type
_entity_poly.pdbx_seq_one_letter_code
_entity_poly.pdbx_strand_id
1 'polypeptide(L)'
;MKWWWHPTEKGVRGLEIEGKFVKFTAIGVYLEDTAVSSLAAKWKGKTAEELADSADFFGDIVTGPFEKFTKVTMILPLTGQQYSEKVVENCVAHWKAVGKYTDAESEATKKFLQVFRNETFPPAASILFTQSPLGSLTIGFSKDGSIPENGNAVIENKQLSEAVLESIIGKNGVSPSAKQSLAARLSDLLKQNESSS
;
A
#
# COMPACT_ATOMS: atom_id res chain seq x y z
N MET A 1 16.90 -7.25 -5.67
CA MET A 1 15.68 -7.70 -6.38
C MET A 1 15.43 -6.74 -7.55
N LYS A 2 15.11 -7.27 -8.72
CA LYS A 2 14.94 -6.47 -9.95
C LYS A 2 13.43 -6.28 -10.16
N TRP A 3 12.90 -5.16 -9.68
CA TRP A 3 11.51 -4.79 -9.91
C TRP A 3 11.34 -4.41 -11.39
N TRP A 4 10.50 -5.12 -12.13
CA TRP A 4 10.19 -4.78 -13.51
C TRP A 4 9.11 -3.70 -13.55
N TRP A 5 9.50 -2.53 -14.03
CA TRP A 5 8.62 -1.36 -14.16
C TRP A 5 7.66 -1.56 -15.33
N HIS A 6 6.37 -1.67 -15.03
CA HIS A 6 5.35 -1.14 -15.93
C HIS A 6 4.70 0.04 -15.20
N PRO A 7 4.62 1.24 -15.80
CA PRO A 7 3.96 2.36 -15.16
C PRO A 7 2.47 2.02 -15.00
N THR A 8 2.06 1.69 -13.78
CA THR A 8 0.65 1.74 -13.40
C THR A 8 0.26 3.21 -13.27
N GLU A 9 -0.96 3.55 -13.70
CA GLU A 9 -1.51 4.87 -13.45
C GLU A 9 -1.56 5.10 -11.94
N LYS A 10 -0.81 6.09 -11.47
CA LYS A 10 -0.61 6.40 -10.06
C LYS A 10 -1.95 6.76 -9.43
N GLY A 11 -2.32 6.07 -8.34
CA GLY A 11 -3.41 6.50 -7.49
C GLY A 11 -3.10 7.86 -6.83
N VAL A 12 -4.13 8.55 -6.37
CA VAL A 12 -3.99 9.81 -5.63
C VAL A 12 -4.70 9.68 -4.30
N ARG A 13 -4.12 10.26 -3.25
CA ARG A 13 -4.78 10.52 -1.98
C ARG A 13 -4.90 12.02 -1.76
N GLY A 14 -6.11 12.48 -1.48
CA GLY A 14 -6.46 13.88 -1.26
C GLY A 14 -7.53 14.04 -0.17
N LEU A 15 -7.91 15.27 0.13
CA LEU A 15 -9.00 15.62 1.04
C LEU A 15 -9.86 16.71 0.40
N GLU A 16 -11.16 16.72 0.69
CA GLU A 16 -12.00 17.88 0.39
C GLU A 16 -11.76 18.99 1.41
N ILE A 17 -11.38 20.17 0.91
CA ILE A 17 -11.16 21.37 1.70
C ILE A 17 -11.94 22.49 1.00
N GLU A 18 -12.93 23.07 1.69
CA GLU A 18 -13.75 24.17 1.18
C GLU A 18 -14.37 23.87 -0.20
N GLY A 19 -14.88 22.65 -0.40
CA GLY A 19 -15.50 22.22 -1.65
C GLY A 19 -14.53 21.95 -2.80
N LYS A 20 -13.21 21.94 -2.55
CA LYS A 20 -12.17 21.58 -3.53
C LYS A 20 -11.42 20.33 -3.10
N PHE A 21 -11.23 19.39 -4.03
CA PHE A 21 -10.41 18.20 -3.79
C PHE A 21 -8.91 18.54 -3.90
N VAL A 22 -8.23 18.62 -2.75
CA VAL A 22 -6.80 18.94 -2.67
C VAL A 22 -5.98 17.64 -2.62
N LYS A 23 -5.07 17.46 -3.58
CA LYS A 23 -4.21 16.28 -3.69
C LYS A 23 -2.99 16.41 -2.79
N PHE A 24 -2.76 15.43 -1.92
CA PHE A 24 -1.60 15.43 -1.01
C PHE A 24 -0.49 14.50 -1.49
N THR A 25 -0.84 13.32 -2.00
CA THR A 25 0.15 12.31 -2.42
C THR A 25 -0.31 11.57 -3.67
N ALA A 26 0.66 11.12 -4.46
CA ALA A 26 0.49 10.11 -5.51
C ALA A 26 0.99 8.77 -4.98
N ILE A 27 0.29 7.68 -5.28
CA ILE A 27 0.55 6.35 -4.72
C ILE A 27 0.72 5.36 -5.87
N GLY A 28 1.83 4.65 -5.88
CA GLY A 28 2.05 3.46 -6.70
C GLY A 28 2.04 2.21 -5.84
N VAL A 29 1.29 1.18 -6.24
CA VAL A 29 1.31 -0.15 -5.63
C VAL A 29 1.87 -1.13 -6.66
N TYR A 30 2.79 -1.95 -6.20
CA TYR A 30 3.54 -2.93 -7.00
C TYR A 30 3.46 -4.27 -6.28
N LEU A 31 3.30 -5.33 -7.07
CA LEU A 31 3.22 -6.70 -6.59
C LEU A 31 4.37 -7.50 -7.22
N GLU A 32 4.88 -8.48 -6.49
CA GLU A 32 5.82 -9.47 -7.04
C GLU A 32 5.20 -10.23 -8.23
N ASP A 33 6.03 -10.65 -9.18
CA ASP A 33 5.60 -11.32 -10.42
C ASP A 33 4.73 -12.58 -10.16
N THR A 34 4.97 -13.28 -9.04
CA THR A 34 4.21 -14.47 -8.62
C THR A 34 2.77 -14.16 -8.21
N ALA A 35 2.43 -12.89 -7.96
CA ALA A 35 1.09 -12.46 -7.55
C ALA A 35 0.02 -12.82 -8.59
N VAL A 36 0.33 -12.70 -9.90
CA VAL A 36 -0.63 -13.02 -10.96
C VAL A 36 -1.03 -14.50 -10.89
N SER A 37 -0.04 -15.39 -10.79
CA SER A 37 -0.29 -16.83 -10.66
C SER A 37 -1.03 -17.17 -9.36
N SER A 38 -0.68 -16.51 -8.26
CA SER A 38 -1.35 -16.71 -6.97
C SER A 38 -2.82 -16.28 -7.00
N LEU A 39 -3.15 -15.18 -7.67
CA LEU A 39 -4.51 -14.63 -7.74
C LEU A 39 -5.37 -15.33 -8.79
N ALA A 40 -4.76 -15.93 -9.83
CA ALA A 40 -5.46 -16.56 -10.94
C ALA A 40 -6.39 -17.71 -10.51
N ALA A 41 -6.06 -18.43 -9.43
CA ALA A 41 -6.90 -19.51 -8.93
C ALA A 41 -8.34 -19.07 -8.61
N LYS A 42 -8.56 -17.80 -8.25
CA LYS A 42 -9.86 -17.26 -7.84
C LYS A 42 -10.37 -16.14 -8.74
N TRP A 43 -9.47 -15.33 -9.30
CA TRP A 43 -9.82 -14.07 -9.96
C TRP A 43 -9.66 -14.09 -11.48
N LYS A 44 -9.20 -15.21 -12.06
CA LYS A 44 -9.07 -15.34 -13.52
C LYS A 44 -10.42 -15.16 -14.23
N GLY A 45 -10.39 -14.46 -15.36
CA GLY A 45 -11.58 -14.18 -16.19
C GLY A 45 -12.45 -13.02 -15.70
N LYS A 46 -12.18 -12.45 -14.51
CA LYS A 46 -12.94 -11.30 -13.98
C LYS A 46 -12.60 -10.00 -14.71
N THR A 47 -13.60 -9.14 -14.90
CA THR A 47 -13.40 -7.83 -15.52
C THR A 47 -12.77 -6.83 -14.54
N ALA A 48 -12.26 -5.73 -15.06
CA ALA A 48 -11.70 -4.65 -14.23
C ALA A 48 -12.73 -4.11 -13.23
N GLU A 49 -13.99 -3.99 -13.65
CA GLU A 49 -15.11 -3.49 -12.84
C GLU A 49 -15.46 -4.48 -11.72
N GLU A 50 -15.59 -5.77 -12.05
CA GLU A 50 -15.84 -6.81 -11.05
C GLU A 50 -14.74 -6.85 -9.97
N LEU A 51 -13.48 -6.68 -10.38
CA LEU A 51 -12.35 -6.65 -9.45
C LEU A 51 -12.32 -5.35 -8.64
N ALA A 52 -12.61 -4.21 -9.24
CA ALA A 52 -12.59 -2.90 -8.56
C ALA A 52 -13.66 -2.79 -7.44
N ASP A 53 -14.79 -3.46 -7.60
CA ASP A 53 -15.89 -3.49 -6.63
C ASP A 53 -15.74 -4.62 -5.57
N SER A 54 -14.78 -5.51 -5.73
CA SER A 54 -14.59 -6.68 -4.86
C SER A 54 -13.66 -6.39 -3.68
N ALA A 55 -14.23 -6.26 -2.47
CA ALA A 55 -13.43 -6.17 -1.24
C ALA A 55 -12.57 -7.42 -1.03
N ASP A 56 -13.08 -8.60 -1.38
CA ASP A 56 -12.37 -9.87 -1.26
C ASP A 56 -11.14 -9.93 -2.17
N PHE A 57 -11.20 -9.33 -3.37
CA PHE A 57 -10.06 -9.26 -4.27
C PHE A 57 -8.92 -8.45 -3.68
N PHE A 58 -9.20 -7.28 -3.12
CA PHE A 58 -8.19 -6.48 -2.45
C PHE A 58 -7.70 -7.14 -1.16
N GLY A 59 -8.56 -7.86 -0.44
CA GLY A 59 -8.16 -8.68 0.71
C GLY A 59 -7.16 -9.78 0.34
N ASP A 60 -7.37 -10.46 -0.78
CA ASP A 60 -6.44 -11.46 -1.31
C ASP A 60 -5.12 -10.83 -1.79
N ILE A 61 -5.14 -9.61 -2.32
CA ILE A 61 -3.91 -8.85 -2.62
C ILE A 61 -3.16 -8.53 -1.33
N VAL A 62 -3.84 -7.97 -0.32
CA VAL A 62 -3.22 -7.53 0.94
C VAL A 62 -2.57 -8.71 1.66
N THR A 63 -3.30 -9.83 1.77
CA THR A 63 -2.89 -11.01 2.54
C THR A 63 -2.14 -12.06 1.72
N GLY A 64 -2.01 -11.85 0.41
CA GLY A 64 -1.45 -12.83 -0.53
C GLY A 64 0.00 -13.22 -0.22
N PRO A 65 0.43 -14.44 -0.57
CA PRO A 65 1.75 -15.00 -0.24
C PRO A 65 2.85 -14.52 -1.21
N PHE A 66 2.91 -13.22 -1.47
CA PHE A 66 3.87 -12.57 -2.35
C PHE A 66 4.25 -11.20 -1.80
N GLU A 67 5.41 -10.69 -2.20
CA GLU A 67 5.87 -9.37 -1.76
C GLU A 67 5.04 -8.24 -2.40
N LYS A 68 4.83 -7.17 -1.65
CA LYS A 68 4.22 -5.93 -2.16
C LYS A 68 5.13 -4.76 -1.88
N PHE A 69 5.15 -3.82 -2.80
CA PHE A 69 5.87 -2.57 -2.66
C PHE A 69 4.93 -1.40 -2.90
N THR A 70 4.91 -0.43 -1.98
CA THR A 70 4.11 0.79 -2.10
C THR A 70 5.02 2.01 -2.08
N LYS A 71 4.87 2.87 -3.08
CA LYS A 71 5.56 4.15 -3.17
C LYS A 71 4.57 5.30 -3.04
N VAL A 72 4.65 6.02 -1.94
CA VAL A 72 3.84 7.22 -1.67
C VAL A 72 4.71 8.45 -1.95
N THR A 73 4.39 9.21 -2.99
CA THR A 73 5.13 10.41 -3.41
C THR A 73 4.34 11.67 -3.04
N MET A 74 5.00 12.62 -2.40
CA MET A 74 4.39 13.85 -1.91
C MET A 74 4.11 14.82 -3.08
N ILE A 75 2.88 15.31 -3.17
CA ILE A 75 2.47 16.42 -4.04
C ILE A 75 2.57 17.72 -3.23
N LEU A 76 2.04 17.70 -2.02
CA LEU A 76 2.20 18.75 -1.02
C LEU A 76 3.14 18.27 0.10
N PRO A 77 3.88 19.19 0.75
CA PRO A 77 4.78 18.81 1.83
C PRO A 77 4.01 18.23 3.02
N LEU A 78 4.62 17.24 3.67
CA LEU A 78 4.12 16.64 4.92
C LEU A 78 5.29 16.38 5.87
N THR A 79 5.08 16.58 7.17
CA THR A 79 6.01 16.03 8.17
C THR A 79 5.79 14.53 8.32
N GLY A 80 6.82 13.81 8.73
CA GLY A 80 6.68 12.38 9.03
C GLY A 80 5.64 12.14 10.11
N GLN A 81 5.59 12.99 11.14
CA GLN A 81 4.59 12.93 12.18
C GLN A 81 3.15 13.04 11.63
N GLN A 82 2.86 14.05 10.81
CA GLN A 82 1.53 14.24 10.20
C GLN A 82 1.09 13.00 9.38
N TYR A 83 2.03 12.42 8.64
CA TYR A 83 1.76 11.21 7.86
C TYR A 83 1.53 10.00 8.77
N SER A 84 2.47 9.73 9.68
CA SER A 84 2.49 8.51 10.47
C SER A 84 1.38 8.44 11.50
N GLU A 85 1.03 9.57 12.14
CA GLU A 85 -0.06 9.62 13.11
C GLU A 85 -1.39 9.27 12.45
N LYS A 86 -1.63 9.75 11.22
CA LYS A 86 -2.88 9.43 10.52
C LYS A 86 -2.98 7.95 10.14
N VAL A 87 -1.87 7.34 9.74
CA VAL A 87 -1.81 5.90 9.45
C VAL A 87 -2.07 5.09 10.73
N VAL A 88 -1.39 5.43 11.83
CA VAL A 88 -1.53 4.72 13.11
C VAL A 88 -2.93 4.88 13.70
N GLU A 89 -3.52 6.08 13.64
CA GLU A 89 -4.90 6.34 14.09
C GLU A 89 -5.88 5.37 13.40
N ASN A 90 -5.79 5.25 12.08
CA ASN A 90 -6.65 4.37 11.30
C ASN A 90 -6.42 2.89 11.65
N CYS A 91 -5.16 2.45 11.76
CA CYS A 91 -4.82 1.06 12.09
C CYS A 91 -5.35 0.68 13.48
N VAL A 92 -5.07 1.51 14.49
CA VAL A 92 -5.46 1.25 15.89
C VAL A 92 -6.98 1.26 16.05
N ALA A 93 -7.68 2.20 15.40
CA ALA A 93 -9.15 2.24 15.42
C ALA A 93 -9.75 0.95 14.85
N HIS A 94 -9.23 0.48 13.70
CA HIS A 94 -9.68 -0.75 13.08
C HIS A 94 -9.40 -1.98 13.98
N TRP A 95 -8.16 -2.14 14.46
CA TRP A 95 -7.79 -3.30 15.27
C TRP A 95 -8.54 -3.39 16.59
N LYS A 96 -8.82 -2.25 17.24
CA LYS A 96 -9.68 -2.23 18.42
C LYS A 96 -11.10 -2.68 18.11
N ALA A 97 -11.67 -2.20 17.00
CA ALA A 97 -13.03 -2.57 16.59
C ALA A 97 -13.18 -4.07 16.30
N VAL A 98 -12.13 -4.72 15.77
CA VAL A 98 -12.13 -6.16 15.47
C VAL A 98 -11.49 -7.03 16.56
N GLY A 99 -11.14 -6.46 17.72
CA GLY A 99 -10.58 -7.20 18.86
C GLY A 99 -9.17 -7.77 18.63
N LYS A 100 -8.38 -7.17 17.73
CA LYS A 100 -7.03 -7.64 17.35
C LYS A 100 -5.89 -6.74 17.82
N TYR A 101 -6.18 -5.71 18.61
CA TYR A 101 -5.17 -4.80 19.13
C TYR A 101 -4.52 -5.35 20.40
N THR A 102 -3.30 -5.91 20.27
CA THR A 102 -2.51 -6.44 21.39
C THR A 102 -1.29 -5.57 21.70
N ASP A 103 -0.51 -5.95 22.72
CA ASP A 103 0.76 -5.29 23.03
C ASP A 103 1.74 -5.34 21.86
N ALA A 104 1.70 -6.39 21.03
CA ALA A 104 2.55 -6.50 19.85
C ALA A 104 2.23 -5.39 18.81
N GLU A 105 0.95 -5.12 18.55
CA GLU A 105 0.52 -4.05 17.66
C GLU A 105 0.79 -2.67 18.26
N SER A 106 0.64 -2.52 19.58
CA SER A 106 1.00 -1.30 20.31
C SER A 106 2.49 -0.98 20.15
N GLU A 107 3.39 -1.94 20.38
CA GLU A 107 4.83 -1.73 20.19
C GLU A 107 5.21 -1.51 18.72
N ALA A 108 4.55 -2.20 17.79
CA ALA A 108 4.76 -1.99 16.35
C ALA A 108 4.38 -0.56 15.93
N THR A 109 3.25 -0.02 16.42
CA THR A 109 2.83 1.36 16.11
C THR A 109 3.76 2.40 16.73
N LYS A 110 4.28 2.18 17.94
CA LYS A 110 5.30 3.05 18.55
C LYS A 110 6.59 3.09 17.71
N LYS A 111 7.07 1.92 17.27
CA LYS A 111 8.23 1.82 16.36
C LYS A 111 7.96 2.54 15.05
N PHE A 112 6.76 2.36 14.47
CA PHE A 112 6.35 3.07 13.26
C PHE A 112 6.43 4.58 13.46
N LEU A 113 5.80 5.15 14.50
CA LEU A 113 5.88 6.59 14.79
C LEU A 113 7.32 7.08 15.00
N GLN A 114 8.15 6.27 15.67
CA GLN A 114 9.55 6.62 15.90
C GLN A 114 10.36 6.75 14.60
N VAL A 115 10.13 5.86 13.63
CA VAL A 115 10.80 5.89 12.31
C VAL A 115 10.49 7.18 11.54
N PHE A 116 9.30 7.76 11.72
CA PHE A 116 8.87 9.00 11.05
C PHE A 116 9.11 10.28 11.84
N ARG A 117 9.50 10.19 13.13
CA ARG A 117 9.48 11.32 14.09
C ARG A 117 10.22 12.56 13.62
N ASN A 118 11.40 12.39 13.01
CA ASN A 118 12.27 13.51 12.61
C ASN A 118 12.26 13.72 11.08
N GLU A 119 11.36 13.07 10.37
CA GLU A 119 11.32 13.13 8.91
C GLU A 119 10.46 14.31 8.44
N THR A 120 10.84 14.86 7.28
CA THR A 120 10.03 15.83 6.55
C THR A 120 10.10 15.52 5.07
N PHE A 121 8.94 15.46 4.43
CA PHE A 121 8.80 15.08 3.04
C PHE A 121 8.41 16.32 2.22
N PRO A 122 9.36 16.98 1.56
CA PRO A 122 9.03 18.02 0.58
C PRO A 122 8.27 17.42 -0.62
N PRO A 123 7.69 18.25 -1.50
CA PRO A 123 7.17 17.77 -2.77
C PRO A 123 8.19 16.90 -3.52
N ALA A 124 7.70 15.86 -4.19
CA ALA A 124 8.46 14.80 -4.87
C ALA A 124 9.25 13.82 -3.98
N ALA A 125 9.43 14.10 -2.69
CA ALA A 125 9.94 13.08 -1.76
C ALA A 125 8.97 11.89 -1.69
N SER A 126 9.49 10.71 -1.36
CA SER A 126 8.73 9.47 -1.32
C SER A 126 8.95 8.71 -0.01
N ILE A 127 7.86 8.11 0.48
CA ILE A 127 7.85 7.06 1.49
C ILE A 127 7.65 5.73 0.76
N LEU A 128 8.45 4.74 1.13
CA LEU A 128 8.52 3.44 0.49
C LEU A 128 8.19 2.37 1.52
N PHE A 129 7.26 1.48 1.19
CA PHE A 129 6.90 0.35 2.03
C PHE A 129 7.13 -0.93 1.26
N THR A 130 7.88 -1.87 1.84
CA THR A 130 7.97 -3.24 1.33
C THR A 130 7.34 -4.17 2.34
N GLN A 131 6.35 -4.94 1.92
CA GLN A 131 5.58 -5.87 2.74
C GLN A 131 6.00 -7.28 2.39
N SER A 132 6.76 -7.90 3.29
CA SER A 132 7.15 -9.29 3.11
C SER A 132 5.95 -10.20 3.31
N PRO A 133 5.79 -11.28 2.51
CA PRO A 133 4.77 -12.29 2.76
C PRO A 133 4.97 -13.00 4.11
N LEU A 134 6.15 -12.88 4.74
CA LEU A 134 6.45 -13.40 6.08
C LEU A 134 5.95 -12.50 7.22
N GLY A 135 5.36 -11.34 6.90
CA GLY A 135 4.70 -10.47 7.89
C GLY A 135 5.56 -9.33 8.43
N SER A 136 6.64 -8.95 7.74
CA SER A 136 7.43 -7.77 8.08
C SER A 136 7.07 -6.57 7.21
N LEU A 137 7.30 -5.36 7.73
CA LEU A 137 7.17 -4.09 7.02
C LEU A 137 8.51 -3.36 6.99
N THR A 138 9.14 -3.29 5.82
CA THR A 138 10.33 -2.48 5.59
C THR A 138 9.92 -1.09 5.14
N ILE A 139 10.46 -0.06 5.81
CA ILE A 139 10.18 1.35 5.55
C ILE A 139 11.44 1.98 4.95
N GLY A 140 11.30 2.68 3.84
CA GLY A 140 12.36 3.45 3.20
C GLY A 140 11.90 4.87 2.88
N PHE A 141 12.86 5.79 2.82
CA PHE A 141 12.62 7.19 2.44
C PHE A 141 13.49 7.57 1.25
N SER A 142 12.94 8.42 0.39
CA SER A 142 13.65 8.96 -0.77
C SER A 142 13.34 10.44 -0.93
N LYS A 143 14.38 11.25 -1.14
CA LYS A 143 14.24 12.71 -1.33
C LYS A 143 14.09 13.09 -2.81
N ASP A 144 14.61 12.26 -3.71
CA ASP A 144 14.70 12.52 -5.15
C ASP A 144 13.79 11.59 -5.97
N GLY A 145 13.05 10.70 -5.31
CA GLY A 145 12.17 9.73 -5.95
C GLY A 145 12.89 8.45 -6.42
N SER A 146 14.19 8.29 -6.18
CA SER A 146 14.90 7.02 -6.36
C SER A 146 14.41 5.96 -5.35
N ILE A 147 14.62 4.67 -5.65
CA ILE A 147 14.41 3.60 -4.68
C ILE A 147 15.78 3.23 -4.09
N PRO A 148 16.01 3.42 -2.78
CA PRO A 148 17.26 3.06 -2.14
C PRO A 148 17.43 1.54 -2.09
N GLU A 149 18.68 1.07 -2.09
CA GLU A 149 18.99 -0.36 -2.02
C GLU A 149 18.58 -0.99 -0.67
N ASN A 150 18.64 -0.20 0.41
CA ASN A 150 18.31 -0.64 1.76
C ASN A 150 17.15 0.19 2.33
N GLY A 151 16.29 -0.46 3.13
CA GLY A 151 15.30 0.22 3.95
C GLY A 151 15.93 0.96 5.13
N ASN A 152 15.24 1.97 5.64
CA ASN A 152 15.61 2.72 6.84
C ASN A 152 15.26 1.96 8.12
N ALA A 153 14.19 1.16 8.11
CA ALA A 153 13.75 0.36 9.25
C ALA A 153 12.96 -0.87 8.81
N VAL A 154 12.92 -1.90 9.66
CA VAL A 154 12.07 -3.09 9.50
C VAL A 154 11.25 -3.28 10.78
N ILE A 155 9.94 -3.47 10.62
CA ILE A 155 9.02 -3.75 11.72
C ILE A 155 8.42 -5.14 11.52
N GLU A 156 8.77 -6.05 12.42
CA GLU A 156 8.26 -7.43 12.46
C GLU A 156 6.87 -7.47 13.10
N ASN A 157 5.84 -7.11 12.33
CA ASN A 157 4.44 -7.24 12.75
C ASN A 157 3.53 -7.37 11.51
N LYS A 158 2.94 -8.55 11.34
CA LYS A 158 2.11 -8.88 10.17
C LYS A 158 0.90 -7.97 10.07
N GLN A 159 0.24 -7.70 11.19
CA GLN A 159 -0.97 -6.87 11.21
C GLN A 159 -0.67 -5.44 10.72
N LEU A 160 0.39 -4.81 11.23
CA LEU A 160 0.85 -3.49 10.78
C LEU A 160 1.24 -3.51 9.30
N SER A 161 1.98 -4.54 8.88
CA SER A 161 2.39 -4.69 7.49
C SER A 161 1.18 -4.69 6.56
N GLU A 162 0.19 -5.54 6.81
CA GLU A 162 -1.05 -5.62 6.03
C GLU A 162 -1.89 -4.34 6.12
N ALA A 163 -2.02 -3.76 7.33
CA ALA A 163 -2.85 -2.58 7.55
C ALA A 163 -2.37 -1.34 6.78
N VAL A 164 -1.06 -1.20 6.52
CA VAL A 164 -0.55 -0.09 5.71
C VAL A 164 -1.10 -0.15 4.27
N LEU A 165 -1.10 -1.32 3.63
CA LEU A 165 -1.66 -1.45 2.27
C LEU A 165 -3.19 -1.46 2.28
N GLU A 166 -3.82 -2.11 3.26
CA GLU A 166 -5.28 -2.07 3.47
C GLU A 166 -5.78 -0.62 3.61
N SER A 167 -5.01 0.26 4.26
CA SER A 167 -5.38 1.68 4.39
C SER A 167 -5.44 2.41 3.04
N ILE A 168 -4.82 1.87 1.99
CA ILE A 168 -4.75 2.44 0.65
C ILE A 168 -5.79 1.80 -0.27
N ILE A 169 -5.78 0.47 -0.37
CA ILE A 169 -6.56 -0.29 -1.37
C ILE A 169 -7.69 -1.13 -0.78
N GLY A 170 -7.81 -1.16 0.55
CA GLY A 170 -8.82 -1.93 1.25
C GLY A 170 -10.25 -1.43 1.00
N LYS A 171 -11.21 -2.03 1.70
CA LYS A 171 -12.63 -1.64 1.58
C LYS A 171 -12.84 -0.16 1.89
N ASN A 172 -12.17 0.34 2.93
CA ASN A 172 -12.21 1.75 3.35
C ASN A 172 -10.92 2.50 2.97
N GLY A 173 -10.23 2.04 1.92
CA GLY A 173 -8.94 2.57 1.49
C GLY A 173 -9.03 4.02 1.01
N VAL A 174 -7.98 4.80 1.23
CA VAL A 174 -7.95 6.25 0.94
C VAL A 174 -7.73 6.59 -0.55
N SER A 175 -7.49 5.61 -1.42
CA SER A 175 -7.21 5.85 -2.84
C SER A 175 -8.04 4.95 -3.77
N PRO A 176 -9.29 5.36 -4.09
CA PRO A 176 -10.12 4.67 -5.08
C PRO A 176 -9.44 4.53 -6.45
N SER A 177 -8.67 5.54 -6.86
CA SER A 177 -7.90 5.49 -8.12
C SER A 177 -6.80 4.42 -8.12
N ALA A 178 -6.12 4.19 -6.99
CA ALA A 178 -5.17 3.08 -6.87
C ALA A 178 -5.86 1.74 -7.05
N LYS A 179 -7.05 1.56 -6.43
CA LYS A 179 -7.86 0.34 -6.57
C LYS A 179 -8.27 0.08 -8.02
N GLN A 180 -8.79 1.11 -8.70
CA GLN A 180 -9.21 1.02 -10.10
C GLN A 180 -8.03 0.66 -11.02
N SER A 181 -6.88 1.31 -10.83
CA SER A 181 -5.67 1.03 -11.62
C SER A 181 -5.18 -0.41 -11.42
N LEU A 182 -5.12 -0.88 -10.16
CA LEU A 182 -4.76 -2.26 -9.83
C LEU A 182 -5.72 -3.27 -10.45
N ALA A 183 -7.03 -3.06 -10.30
CA ALA A 183 -8.07 -3.94 -10.82
C ALA A 183 -8.01 -4.05 -12.35
N ALA A 184 -7.89 -2.92 -13.04
CA ALA A 184 -7.75 -2.90 -14.50
C ALA A 184 -6.52 -3.68 -14.97
N ARG A 185 -5.35 -3.39 -14.38
CA ARG A 185 -4.09 -4.03 -14.78
C ARG A 185 -4.09 -5.53 -14.48
N LEU A 186 -4.60 -5.93 -13.31
CA LEU A 186 -4.65 -7.34 -12.93
C LEU A 186 -5.69 -8.11 -13.74
N SER A 187 -6.84 -7.52 -14.09
CA SER A 187 -7.78 -8.14 -15.06
C SER A 187 -7.07 -8.50 -16.37
N ASP A 188 -6.28 -7.57 -16.92
CA ASP A 188 -5.56 -7.82 -18.19
C ASP A 188 -4.48 -8.91 -18.05
N LEU A 189 -3.68 -8.86 -16.98
CA LEU A 189 -2.63 -9.86 -16.72
C LEU A 189 -3.21 -11.26 -16.46
N LEU A 190 -4.32 -11.34 -15.72
CA LEU A 190 -5.00 -12.59 -15.42
C LEU A 190 -5.62 -13.23 -16.67
N LYS A 191 -6.08 -12.42 -17.64
CA LYS A 191 -6.53 -12.89 -18.96
C LYS A 191 -5.35 -13.37 -19.82
N GLN A 192 -4.22 -12.67 -19.82
CA GLN A 192 -3.04 -13.11 -20.58
C GLN A 192 -2.47 -14.45 -20.08
N ASN A 193 -2.71 -14.80 -18.82
CA ASN A 193 -2.45 -16.14 -18.27
C ASN A 193 -3.42 -17.24 -18.83
N GLU A 194 -4.27 -16.93 -19.81
CA GLU A 194 -5.07 -17.91 -20.58
C GLU A 194 -4.29 -18.54 -21.73
N SER A 195 -3.29 -17.86 -22.29
CA SER A 195 -2.61 -18.29 -23.52
C SER A 195 -1.31 -19.08 -23.29
N SER A 196 -0.95 -19.34 -22.03
CA SER A 196 0.32 -19.97 -21.64
C SER A 196 0.17 -21.32 -20.93
N SER A 197 -1.04 -21.90 -20.92
CA SER A 197 -1.36 -23.19 -20.28
C SER A 197 -1.87 -24.19 -21.30
#